data_AF-A0A552UWH0-F1
#
_entry.id   AF-A0A552UWH0-F1
#
_cell.length_a   1.000
_cell.length_b   1.000
_cell.length_c   1.000
_cell.angle_alpha   90.00
_cell.angle_beta   90.00
_cell.angle_gamma   90.00
#
_symmetry.space_group_name_H-M   'P 1'
#
loop_
_entity.id
_entity.type
_entity.pdbx_description
1 polymer ?
#
loop_
_entity_poly.entity_id
_entity_poly.type
_entity_poly.pdbx_seq_one_letter_code
_entity_poly.pdbx_strand_id
1 'polypeptide(L)'
;MDFSTMDISTLTRSVTGEGVRYLELFLKEYTSLFPGPVNPSCPTCLHNYLTAYKQHYNTMQNTCKYRLHAKYENIPLEFGSAILVNNLNITDAHAQNLLQQPNGERFFAQLPTKEEPISEKIKTLKKVVKRAAKAKKKDPEDLSPPDIPNTAPA
;
A
#
# COMPACT_ATOMS: atom_id res chain seq x y z
N MET A 1 -8.07 -4.75 -28.59
CA MET A 1 -8.44 -6.08 -28.04
C MET A 1 -7.61 -6.26 -26.78
N ASP A 2 -8.16 -6.77 -25.68
CA ASP A 2 -7.38 -6.86 -24.43
C ASP A 2 -6.83 -8.28 -24.22
N PHE A 3 -5.53 -8.44 -24.47
CA PHE A 3 -4.81 -9.71 -24.25
C PHE A 3 -4.35 -9.92 -22.80
N SER A 4 -4.48 -8.90 -21.93
CA SER A 4 -4.00 -8.98 -20.54
C SER A 4 -4.81 -9.95 -19.67
N THR A 5 -6.07 -10.17 -20.01
CA THR A 5 -6.98 -11.08 -19.29
C THR A 5 -7.13 -12.45 -19.96
N MET A 6 -6.64 -12.60 -21.19
CA MET A 6 -6.77 -13.84 -21.96
C MET A 6 -5.84 -14.95 -21.46
N ASP A 7 -6.29 -16.19 -21.50
CA ASP A 7 -5.45 -17.36 -21.23
C ASP A 7 -4.66 -17.81 -22.47
N ILE A 8 -3.58 -18.54 -22.24
CA ILE A 8 -2.68 -19.00 -23.31
C ILE A 8 -3.38 -19.97 -24.30
N SER A 9 -4.40 -20.70 -23.83
CA SER A 9 -5.11 -21.68 -24.67
C SER A 9 -6.04 -20.96 -25.64
N THR A 10 -6.78 -19.97 -25.17
CA THR A 10 -7.62 -19.10 -26.02
C THR A 10 -6.76 -18.35 -27.03
N LEU A 11 -5.61 -17.80 -26.60
CA LEU A 11 -4.70 -17.08 -27.48
C LEU A 11 -4.20 -17.95 -28.65
N THR A 12 -3.84 -19.20 -28.36
CA THR A 12 -3.20 -20.10 -29.33
C THR A 12 -4.19 -20.84 -30.22
N ARG A 13 -5.42 -21.10 -29.75
CA ARG A 13 -6.39 -21.96 -30.44
C ARG A 13 -7.54 -21.19 -31.09
N SER A 14 -7.85 -19.99 -30.61
CA SER A 14 -9.04 -19.27 -31.05
C SER A 14 -8.76 -18.28 -32.19
N VAL A 15 -9.82 -17.96 -32.92
CA VAL A 15 -9.83 -17.07 -34.08
C VAL A 15 -10.86 -15.97 -33.83
N THR A 16 -10.61 -14.76 -34.32
CA THR A 16 -11.58 -13.66 -34.27
C THR A 16 -12.80 -13.96 -35.14
N GLY A 17 -13.88 -13.19 -34.95
CA GLY A 17 -15.05 -13.26 -35.84
C GLY A 17 -14.74 -12.92 -37.32
N GLU A 18 -13.58 -12.31 -37.58
CA GLU A 18 -13.10 -11.95 -38.92
C GLU A 18 -12.17 -13.00 -39.55
N GLY A 19 -11.91 -14.11 -38.85
CA GLY A 19 -11.05 -15.19 -39.35
C GLY A 19 -9.55 -15.03 -39.08
N VAL A 20 -9.14 -14.01 -38.31
CA VAL A 20 -7.74 -13.74 -37.95
C VAL A 20 -7.38 -14.45 -36.65
N ARG A 21 -6.19 -15.05 -36.57
CA ARG A 21 -5.72 -15.75 -35.35
C ARG A 21 -5.38 -14.75 -34.24
N TYR A 22 -5.85 -15.01 -33.01
CA TYR A 22 -5.48 -14.19 -31.85
C TYR A 22 -3.98 -14.12 -31.62
N LEU A 23 -3.29 -15.25 -31.84
CA LEU A 23 -1.84 -15.32 -31.74
C LEU A 23 -1.13 -14.29 -32.64
N GLU A 24 -1.61 -14.10 -33.87
CA GLU A 24 -0.99 -13.17 -34.82
C GLU A 24 -1.17 -11.72 -34.39
N LEU A 25 -2.39 -11.36 -33.98
CA LEU A 25 -2.70 -10.04 -33.45
C LEU A 25 -1.90 -9.74 -32.19
N PHE A 26 -1.79 -10.70 -31.28
CA PHE A 26 -1.01 -10.57 -30.05
C PHE A 26 0.47 -10.38 -30.34
N LEU A 27 1.08 -11.17 -31.25
CA LEU A 27 2.51 -11.01 -31.55
C LEU A 27 2.81 -9.67 -32.21
N LYS A 28 1.90 -9.17 -33.06
CA LYS A 28 2.00 -7.84 -33.65
C LYS A 28 1.96 -6.74 -32.58
N GLU A 29 1.08 -6.87 -31.59
CA GLU A 29 1.01 -5.91 -30.48
C GLU A 29 2.21 -6.04 -29.53
N TYR A 30 2.57 -7.27 -29.17
CA TYR A 30 3.72 -7.57 -28.31
C TYR A 30 5.03 -7.01 -28.88
N THR A 31 5.30 -7.21 -30.16
CA THR A 31 6.52 -6.69 -30.82
C THR A 31 6.55 -5.17 -30.93
N SER A 32 5.39 -4.50 -30.86
CA SER A 32 5.33 -3.03 -30.80
C SER A 32 5.78 -2.48 -29.44
N LEU A 33 5.58 -3.25 -28.37
CA LEU A 33 6.00 -2.90 -27.00
C LEU A 33 7.41 -3.42 -26.66
N PHE A 34 7.73 -4.63 -27.13
CA PHE A 34 8.98 -5.34 -26.86
C PHE A 34 9.69 -5.62 -28.18
N PRO A 35 10.49 -4.68 -28.69
CA PRO A 35 11.21 -4.87 -29.95
C PRO A 35 12.23 -6.00 -29.81
N GLY A 36 12.10 -7.04 -30.65
CA GLY A 36 12.99 -8.18 -30.63
C GLY A 36 12.48 -9.37 -31.45
N PRO A 37 13.30 -10.40 -31.65
CA PRO A 37 12.89 -11.61 -32.34
C PRO A 37 11.87 -12.38 -31.48
N VAL A 38 10.71 -12.69 -32.07
CA VAL A 38 9.67 -13.51 -31.44
C VAL A 38 9.54 -14.85 -32.15
N ASN A 39 9.44 -15.93 -31.37
CA ASN A 39 9.24 -17.28 -31.89
C ASN A 39 7.79 -17.76 -31.64
N PRO A 40 6.92 -17.80 -32.66
CA PRO A 40 5.53 -18.23 -32.52
C PRO A 40 5.36 -19.74 -32.30
N SER A 41 6.37 -20.55 -32.60
CA SER A 41 6.29 -22.02 -32.55
C SER A 41 6.67 -22.61 -31.19
N CYS A 42 7.21 -21.79 -30.27
CA CYS A 42 7.68 -22.23 -28.96
C CYS A 42 6.62 -21.98 -27.88
N PRO A 43 5.95 -23.01 -27.32
CA PRO A 43 4.86 -22.84 -26.34
C PRO A 43 5.33 -22.14 -25.06
N THR A 44 6.51 -22.50 -24.55
CA THR A 44 7.11 -21.87 -23.37
C THR A 44 7.41 -20.39 -23.61
N CYS A 45 7.87 -20.05 -24.82
CA CYS A 45 8.15 -18.68 -25.18
C CYS A 45 6.86 -17.86 -25.27
N LEU A 46 5.79 -18.41 -25.85
CA LEU A 46 4.48 -17.75 -25.88
C LEU A 46 3.93 -17.49 -24.49
N HIS A 47 4.10 -18.43 -23.56
CA HIS A 47 3.74 -18.21 -22.17
C HIS A 47 4.53 -17.05 -21.58
N ASN A 48 5.85 -17.01 -21.79
CA ASN A 48 6.71 -15.93 -21.31
C ASN A 48 6.34 -14.57 -21.91
N TYR A 49 6.04 -14.51 -23.22
CA TYR A 49 5.60 -13.27 -23.88
C TYR A 49 4.28 -12.78 -23.27
N LEU A 50 3.32 -13.67 -23.08
CA LEU A 50 2.04 -13.33 -22.47
C LEU A 50 2.21 -12.88 -21.01
N THR A 51 3.08 -13.54 -20.25
CA THR A 51 3.43 -13.14 -18.88
C THR A 51 4.08 -11.77 -18.84
N ALA A 52 5.07 -11.51 -19.70
CA ALA A 52 5.75 -10.22 -19.78
C ALA A 52 4.80 -9.09 -20.21
N TYR A 53 3.91 -9.37 -21.17
CA TYR A 53 2.85 -8.47 -21.59
C TYR A 53 1.95 -8.10 -20.40
N LYS A 54 1.42 -9.10 -19.69
CA LYS A 54 0.60 -8.89 -18.49
C LYS A 54 1.34 -8.10 -17.42
N GLN A 55 2.61 -8.43 -17.16
CA GLN A 55 3.43 -7.72 -16.19
C GLN A 55 3.63 -6.25 -16.56
N HIS A 56 3.86 -5.93 -17.84
CA HIS A 56 4.04 -4.55 -18.28
C HIS A 56 2.80 -3.69 -18.01
N TYR A 57 1.61 -4.19 -18.38
CA TYR A 57 0.37 -3.47 -18.10
C TYR A 57 0.03 -3.44 -16.60
N ASN A 58 0.29 -4.52 -15.86
CA ASN A 58 0.13 -4.51 -14.41
C ASN A 58 1.04 -3.48 -13.73
N THR A 59 2.28 -3.34 -14.19
CA THR A 59 3.24 -2.36 -13.65
C THR A 59 2.78 -0.93 -13.96
N MET A 60 2.25 -0.69 -15.16
CA MET A 60 1.69 0.62 -15.53
C MET A 60 0.43 0.98 -14.74
N GLN A 61 -0.41 -0.01 -14.43
CA GLN A 61 -1.62 0.16 -13.62
C GLN A 61 -1.35 0.16 -12.12
N ASN A 62 -0.12 -0.18 -11.69
CA ASN A 62 0.21 -0.26 -10.28
C ASN A 62 0.29 1.14 -9.66
N THR A 63 -0.85 1.62 -9.15
CA THR A 63 -0.97 2.85 -8.37
C THR A 63 -0.76 2.63 -6.88
N CYS A 64 -0.34 1.42 -6.48
CA CYS A 64 -0.16 1.06 -5.08
C CYS A 64 0.90 1.97 -4.45
N LYS A 65 0.52 2.63 -3.35
CA LYS A 65 1.44 3.52 -2.62
C LYS A 65 2.36 2.76 -1.67
N TYR A 66 2.10 1.47 -1.45
CA TYR A 66 2.93 0.61 -0.64
C TYR A 66 4.13 0.12 -1.45
N ARG A 67 5.32 0.21 -0.86
CA ARG A 67 6.53 -0.40 -1.43
C ARG A 67 7.15 -1.38 -0.46
N LEU A 68 7.45 -2.57 -0.95
CA LEU A 68 8.20 -3.59 -0.23
C LEU A 68 9.68 -3.22 -0.19
N HIS A 69 10.37 -3.63 0.89
CA HIS A 69 11.83 -3.62 0.87
C HIS A 69 12.38 -4.59 -0.19
N ALA A 70 13.52 -4.24 -0.79
CA ALA A 70 14.21 -5.11 -1.76
C ALA A 70 14.52 -6.52 -1.21
N LYS A 71 14.74 -6.66 0.11
CA LYS A 71 14.97 -7.95 0.77
C LYS A 71 13.73 -8.83 0.89
N TYR A 72 12.54 -8.26 0.64
CA TYR A 72 11.24 -8.93 0.72
C TYR A 72 10.55 -8.98 -0.64
N GLU A 73 11.31 -9.03 -1.72
CA GLU A 73 10.77 -9.34 -3.03
C GLU A 73 10.46 -10.82 -3.17
N ASN A 74 9.31 -11.14 -3.79
CA ASN A 74 8.80 -12.49 -4.03
C ASN A 74 8.47 -13.26 -2.73
N ILE A 75 7.90 -12.56 -1.75
CA ILE A 75 7.38 -13.20 -0.52
C ILE A 75 5.97 -13.77 -0.75
N PRO A 76 5.61 -14.91 -0.14
CA PRO A 76 4.26 -15.44 -0.25
C PRO A 76 3.26 -14.50 0.43
N LEU A 77 2.10 -14.29 -0.20
CA LEU A 77 1.04 -13.43 0.34
C LEU A 77 0.54 -13.92 1.71
N GLU A 78 0.40 -15.23 1.86
CA GLU A 78 0.01 -15.94 3.08
C GLU A 78 0.79 -17.24 3.16
N PHE A 79 0.82 -17.85 4.36
CA PHE A 79 1.48 -19.14 4.53
C PHE A 79 0.86 -20.19 3.59
N GLY A 80 1.65 -20.73 2.67
CA GLY A 80 1.19 -21.70 1.67
C GLY A 80 0.55 -21.10 0.40
N SER A 81 0.55 -19.78 0.22
CA SER A 81 0.05 -19.15 -1.00
C SER A 81 1.01 -19.38 -2.18
N ALA A 82 0.44 -19.70 -3.35
CA ALA A 82 1.18 -19.76 -4.62
C ALA A 82 1.48 -18.36 -5.19
N ILE A 83 0.89 -17.31 -4.61
CA ILE A 83 1.06 -15.93 -5.08
C ILE A 83 2.26 -15.33 -4.37
N LEU A 84 3.33 -15.07 -5.13
CA LEU A 84 4.53 -14.38 -4.68
C LEU A 84 4.39 -12.87 -4.94
N VAL A 85 4.36 -12.08 -3.88
CA VAL A 85 4.21 -10.63 -3.93
C VAL A 85 5.58 -9.97 -4.09
N ASN A 86 5.67 -9.02 -5.00
CA ASN A 86 6.83 -8.17 -5.26
C ASN A 86 6.38 -6.74 -5.60
N ASN A 87 7.33 -5.81 -5.73
CA ASN A 87 7.02 -4.41 -6.02
C ASN A 87 6.33 -4.17 -7.38
N LEU A 88 6.39 -5.13 -8.30
CA LEU A 88 5.76 -5.02 -9.62
C LEU A 88 4.28 -5.42 -9.58
N ASN A 89 3.93 -6.41 -8.76
CA ASN A 89 2.58 -6.98 -8.69
C ASN A 89 1.80 -6.63 -7.41
N ILE A 90 2.40 -5.89 -6.47
CA ILE A 90 1.74 -5.54 -5.22
C ILE A 90 0.51 -4.67 -5.48
N THR A 91 -0.62 -5.05 -4.88
CA THR A 91 -1.86 -4.26 -4.85
C THR A 91 -2.14 -3.78 -3.43
N ASP A 92 -3.03 -2.80 -3.27
CA ASP A 92 -3.43 -2.35 -1.93
C ASP A 92 -4.02 -3.50 -1.09
N ALA A 93 -4.74 -4.43 -1.73
CA ALA A 93 -5.27 -5.62 -1.07
C ALA A 93 -4.15 -6.57 -0.60
N HIS A 94 -3.15 -6.82 -1.44
CA HIS A 94 -1.99 -7.62 -1.04
C HIS A 94 -1.22 -6.95 0.11
N ALA A 95 -1.06 -5.62 0.05
CA ALA A 95 -0.39 -4.88 1.08
C ALA A 95 -1.14 -4.95 2.43
N GLN A 96 -2.47 -4.84 2.40
CA GLN A 96 -3.30 -4.99 3.60
C GLN A 96 -3.19 -6.39 4.22
N ASN A 97 -3.22 -7.45 3.40
CA ASN A 97 -3.05 -8.81 3.90
C ASN A 97 -1.68 -9.01 4.55
N LEU A 98 -0.61 -8.49 3.93
CA LEU A 98 0.74 -8.52 4.50
C LEU A 98 0.84 -7.73 5.80
N LEU A 99 0.11 -6.62 5.95
CA LEU A 99 0.06 -5.84 7.19
C LEU A 99 -0.71 -6.52 8.32
N GLN A 100 -1.67 -7.40 8.01
CA GLN A 100 -2.39 -8.19 9.01
C GLN A 100 -1.55 -9.31 9.61
N GLN A 101 -0.44 -9.69 8.95
CA GLN A 101 0.48 -10.72 9.47
C GLN A 101 1.24 -10.23 10.71
N PRO A 102 1.72 -11.16 11.57
CA PRO A 102 2.58 -10.80 12.68
C PRO A 102 3.85 -10.09 12.19
N ASN A 103 4.07 -8.87 12.69
CA ASN A 103 5.12 -7.96 12.25
C ASN A 103 5.06 -7.63 10.74
N GLY A 104 3.86 -7.46 10.18
CA GLY A 104 3.66 -7.16 8.76
C GLY A 104 4.31 -5.86 8.27
N GLU A 105 4.43 -4.86 9.14
CA GLU A 105 5.06 -3.57 8.81
C GLU A 105 6.52 -3.72 8.33
N ARG A 106 7.23 -4.76 8.80
CA ARG A 106 8.62 -5.01 8.43
C ARG A 106 8.81 -5.23 6.93
N PHE A 107 7.76 -5.67 6.23
CA PHE A 107 7.84 -5.97 4.80
C PHE A 107 7.94 -4.69 3.96
N PHE A 108 7.46 -3.55 4.48
CA PHE A 108 7.28 -2.33 3.72
C PHE A 108 8.40 -1.31 3.97
N ALA A 109 9.05 -0.88 2.89
CA ALA A 109 9.96 0.26 2.88
C ALA A 109 9.20 1.60 2.88
N GLN A 110 8.03 1.63 2.25
CA GLN A 110 7.18 2.81 2.18
C GLN A 110 5.74 2.41 2.48
N LEU A 111 5.19 3.02 3.52
CA LEU A 111 3.77 2.97 3.86
C LEU A 111 3.13 4.28 3.38
N PRO A 112 1.97 4.26 2.70
CA PRO A 112 1.22 5.47 2.47
C PRO A 112 0.89 6.08 3.83
N THR A 113 1.28 7.33 4.02
CA THR A 113 0.82 8.12 5.15
C THR A 113 -0.69 8.16 5.08
N LYS A 114 -1.38 7.44 5.98
CA LYS A 114 -2.82 7.62 6.15
C LYS A 114 -3.01 9.10 6.47
N GLU A 115 -3.61 9.85 5.54
CA GLU A 115 -4.27 11.09 5.90
C GLU A 115 -5.40 10.69 6.85
N GLU A 116 -5.08 10.66 8.15
CA GLU A 116 -6.09 10.54 9.17
C GLU A 116 -7.12 11.65 8.92
N PRO A 117 -8.43 11.33 8.87
CA PRO A 117 -9.44 12.38 8.78
C PRO A 117 -9.20 13.34 9.95
N ILE A 118 -8.93 14.60 9.63
CA ILE A 118 -8.52 15.71 10.51
C ILE A 118 -9.47 15.90 11.73
N SER A 119 -10.62 15.21 11.74
CA SER A 119 -11.65 15.21 12.79
C SER A 119 -11.18 14.72 14.17
N GLU A 120 -10.24 13.77 14.26
CA GLU A 120 -9.88 13.18 15.57
C GLU A 120 -8.72 13.91 16.29
N LYS A 121 -7.76 14.48 15.55
CA LYS A 121 -6.67 15.30 16.15
C LYS A 121 -7.19 16.59 16.80
N ILE A 122 -8.29 17.16 16.31
CA ILE A 122 -8.87 18.39 16.89
C ILE A 122 -9.58 18.09 18.22
N LYS A 123 -10.15 16.88 18.40
CA LYS A 123 -10.87 16.51 19.63
C LYS A 123 -9.91 16.28 20.80
N THR A 124 -8.72 15.73 20.56
CA THR A 124 -7.71 15.49 21.60
C THR A 124 -7.03 16.79 22.05
N LEU A 125 -6.68 17.69 21.13
CA LEU A 125 -6.13 19.02 21.48
C LEU A 125 -7.12 19.88 22.27
N LYS A 126 -8.41 19.90 21.91
CA LYS A 126 -9.43 20.65 22.67
C LYS A 126 -9.66 20.08 24.08
N LYS A 127 -9.42 18.79 24.31
CA LYS A 127 -9.60 18.14 25.62
C LYS A 127 -8.43 18.43 26.58
N VAL A 128 -7.21 18.58 26.06
CA VAL A 128 -6.03 18.98 26.88
C VAL A 128 -6.12 20.45 27.30
N VAL A 129 -6.52 21.34 26.38
CA VAL A 129 -6.67 22.78 26.70
C VAL A 129 -7.79 23.04 27.72
N LYS A 130 -8.91 22.30 27.66
CA LYS A 130 -9.99 22.42 28.67
C LYS A 130 -9.60 21.91 30.06
N ARG A 131 -8.65 20.98 30.20
CA ARG A 131 -8.17 20.51 31.50
C ARG A 131 -7.17 21.48 32.15
N ALA A 132 -6.35 22.16 31.35
CA ALA A 132 -5.45 23.20 31.85
C ALA A 132 -6.18 24.47 32.32
N ALA A 133 -7.30 24.84 31.69
CA ALA A 133 -8.06 26.04 32.05
C ALA A 133 -8.95 25.89 33.32
N LYS A 134 -9.28 24.66 33.73
CA LYS A 134 -10.18 24.41 34.88
C LYS A 134 -9.47 24.24 36.23
N ALA A 135 -8.14 24.15 36.23
CA ALA A 135 -7.33 24.02 37.44
C ALA A 135 -6.95 25.37 38.10
N LYS A 136 -7.29 26.52 37.49
CA LYS A 136 -6.87 27.86 37.93
C LYS A 136 -7.98 28.75 38.50
N LYS A 137 -9.15 28.20 38.83
CA LYS A 137 -10.26 28.94 39.49
C LYS A 137 -10.83 28.13 40.64
N LYS A 138 -10.16 28.18 41.80
CA LYS A 138 -10.71 27.90 43.12
C LYS A 138 -9.85 28.67 44.13
N ASP A 139 -10.13 29.96 44.25
CA ASP A 139 -9.96 30.71 45.52
C ASP A 139 -11.19 30.36 46.39
N PRO A 140 -11.19 30.45 47.74
CA PRO A 140 -10.78 31.66 48.48
C PRO A 140 -10.22 31.42 49.92
N GLU A 141 -10.14 32.52 50.69
CA GLU A 141 -10.00 32.67 52.16
C GLU A 141 -8.55 32.75 52.69
N ASP A 142 -8.11 33.97 53.02
CA ASP A 142 -8.25 34.66 54.32
C ASP A 142 -7.17 34.20 55.31
N LEU A 143 -6.08 34.96 55.40
CA LEU A 143 -5.14 34.91 56.50
C LEU A 143 -4.73 36.33 56.86
N SER A 144 -5.37 36.81 57.92
CA SER A 144 -5.01 38.02 58.67
C SER A 144 -3.52 38.02 59.10
N PRO A 145 -2.89 39.19 59.28
CA PRO A 145 -1.52 39.28 59.79
C PRO A 145 -1.45 38.81 61.25
N PRO A 146 -0.40 38.07 61.68
CA PRO A 146 -0.19 37.79 63.09
C PRO A 146 0.32 39.03 63.83
N ASP A 147 -0.35 39.37 64.93
CA ASP A 147 0.08 40.31 65.96
C ASP A 147 1.46 39.96 66.51
N ILE A 148 2.33 40.98 66.63
CA ILE A 148 3.62 40.88 67.33
C ILE A 148 3.41 41.33 68.78
N PRO A 149 3.56 40.46 69.79
CA PRO A 149 3.56 40.90 71.18
C PRO A 149 4.91 41.55 71.54
N ASN A 150 4.79 42.79 72.01
CA ASN A 150 5.84 43.57 72.66
C ASN A 150 6.25 42.89 73.97
N THR A 151 7.53 42.57 74.16
CA THR A 151 8.07 42.26 75.49
C THR A 151 9.56 42.66 75.57
N ALA A 152 9.80 43.89 76.03
CA ALA A 152 10.88 44.16 76.98
C ALA A 152 10.40 43.64 78.36
N PRO A 153 11.26 43.20 79.32
CA PRO A 153 12.39 44.01 79.83
C PRO A 153 13.61 43.22 80.35
N ALA A 154 14.73 43.93 80.54
CA ALA A 154 15.55 43.99 81.77
C ALA A 154 16.78 44.87 81.52
#